data_AF-A0A941DN94-F1
#
_entry.id   AF-A0A941DN94-F1
#
_cell.length_a   1.000
_cell.length_b   1.000
_cell.length_c   1.000
_cell.angle_alpha   90.00
_cell.angle_beta   90.00
_cell.angle_gamma   90.00
#
_symmetry.space_group_name_H-M   'P 1'
#
loop_
_entity.id
_entity.type
_entity.pdbx_description
1 polymer ?
#
loop_
_entity_poly.entity_id
_entity_poly.type
_entity_poly.pdbx_seq_one_letter_code
_entity_poly.pdbx_strand_id
1 'polypeptide(L)'
;MLIARPSLLLTGLTLLLACSLHNGALAADKKVSKKPAKATSSTSSQQQENVHFEQWKEVEVFISQMVNLHGFEEEKLRQLFSQVRHVESARQLMKPAPPGKPKNWKVYRSRFVEPYRIAAGVQFWNQYAEALD
;
A
#
# COMPACT_ATOMS: atom_id res chain seq x y z
N MET A 1 19.36 37.85 50.58
CA MET A 1 18.85 36.84 51.54
C MET A 1 17.99 35.87 50.74
N LEU A 2 18.49 34.84 50.07
CA LEU A 2 19.25 33.63 50.46
C LEU A 2 18.44 32.63 51.32
N ILE A 3 17.60 31.79 50.69
CA ILE A 3 17.09 30.50 51.23
C ILE A 3 16.83 29.58 50.02
N ALA A 4 17.84 28.87 49.49
CA ALA A 4 18.26 27.50 49.83
C ALA A 4 17.25 26.39 49.41
N ARG A 5 17.57 25.69 48.30
CA ARG A 5 16.93 24.46 47.82
C ARG A 5 17.66 23.24 48.40
N PRO A 6 16.98 22.18 48.89
CA PRO A 6 17.65 20.93 49.23
C PRO A 6 17.56 19.95 48.06
N SER A 7 18.72 19.68 47.46
CA SER A 7 18.99 18.51 46.62
C SER A 7 19.37 17.34 47.52
N LEU A 8 18.62 16.24 47.46
CA LEU A 8 18.98 14.96 48.09
C LEU A 8 18.97 13.88 47.01
N LEU A 9 20.15 13.63 46.45
CA LEU A 9 20.49 12.36 45.81
C LEU A 9 21.05 11.46 46.91
N LEU A 10 20.43 10.31 47.16
CA LEU A 10 21.11 9.19 47.80
C LEU A 10 20.68 7.88 47.16
N THR A 11 21.72 7.14 46.84
CA THR A 11 21.84 5.89 46.08
C THR A 11 21.23 4.68 46.76
N GLY A 12 20.66 3.79 45.92
CA GLY A 12 20.96 2.36 45.93
C GLY A 12 20.19 1.47 46.92
N LEU A 13 19.40 0.54 46.37
CA LEU A 13 19.37 -0.84 46.86
C LEU A 13 18.75 -1.77 45.80
N THR A 14 19.59 -2.44 45.03
CA THR A 14 19.22 -3.66 44.29
C THR A 14 19.07 -4.82 45.27
N LEU A 15 17.95 -5.53 45.23
CA LEU A 15 17.90 -6.92 45.68
C LEU A 15 16.93 -7.73 44.82
N LEU A 16 17.50 -8.72 44.12
CA LEU A 16 16.80 -9.79 43.42
C LEU A 16 15.92 -10.61 44.38
N LEU A 17 14.74 -11.00 43.91
CA LEU A 17 14.10 -12.22 44.39
C LEU A 17 13.61 -13.05 43.20
N ALA A 18 14.40 -14.08 42.88
CA ALA A 18 14.04 -15.16 41.99
C ALA A 18 13.16 -16.16 42.75
N CYS A 19 12.08 -16.62 42.12
CA CYS A 19 11.47 -17.91 42.45
C CYS A 19 10.88 -18.51 41.17
N SER A 20 11.61 -19.47 40.62
CA SER A 20 11.13 -20.46 39.65
C SER A 20 10.71 -21.74 40.38
N LEU A 21 10.00 -22.61 39.64
CA LEU A 21 9.49 -23.97 39.93
C LEU A 21 7.99 -24.04 40.29
N HIS A 22 7.17 -24.98 39.80
CA HIS A 22 7.07 -25.83 38.60
C HIS A 22 5.79 -26.69 38.79
N ASN A 23 5.24 -27.26 37.71
CA ASN A 23 4.11 -28.22 37.57
C ASN A 23 2.72 -27.60 37.36
N GLY A 24 1.89 -28.01 36.39
CA GLY A 24 2.00 -29.09 35.41
C GLY A 24 0.61 -29.63 35.06
N ALA A 25 0.37 -29.87 33.76
CA ALA A 25 -0.65 -30.74 33.14
C ALA A 25 -2.07 -30.19 32.86
N LEU A 26 -2.44 -30.09 31.57
CA LEU A 26 -3.29 -31.07 30.85
C LEU A 26 -3.68 -30.56 29.44
N ALA A 27 -3.23 -31.32 28.43
CA ALA A 27 -3.85 -31.65 27.14
C ALA A 27 -4.66 -30.61 26.33
N ALA A 28 -4.17 -30.30 25.12
CA ALA A 28 -4.88 -30.57 23.86
C ALA A 28 -3.95 -30.31 22.66
N ASP A 29 -3.46 -31.41 22.08
CA ASP A 29 -2.69 -31.45 20.84
C ASP A 29 -3.61 -31.10 19.66
N LYS A 30 -3.34 -29.98 18.98
CA LYS A 30 -3.84 -29.73 17.62
C LYS A 30 -2.68 -29.29 16.74
N LYS A 31 -1.89 -30.27 16.28
CA LYS A 31 -1.06 -30.13 15.07
C LYS A 31 -1.94 -29.76 13.87
N VAL A 32 -2.02 -28.47 13.58
CA VAL A 32 -2.40 -28.00 12.24
C VAL A 32 -1.13 -28.04 11.38
N SER A 33 -1.08 -29.04 10.51
CA SER A 33 -0.05 -29.20 9.49
C SER A 33 0.07 -27.92 8.65
N LYS A 34 1.14 -27.16 8.91
CA LYS A 34 1.62 -26.06 8.07
C LYS A 34 2.15 -26.66 6.76
N LYS A 35 1.25 -26.97 5.83
CA LYS A 35 1.60 -27.22 4.42
C LYS A 35 2.21 -25.91 3.91
N PRO A 36 3.41 -25.88 3.31
CA PRO A 36 3.92 -24.66 2.73
C PRO A 36 3.01 -24.36 1.53
N ALA A 37 2.14 -23.37 1.69
CA ALA A 37 1.51 -22.72 0.56
C ALA A 37 2.67 -22.08 -0.20
N LYS A 38 3.13 -22.80 -1.21
CA LYS A 38 4.03 -22.34 -2.27
C LYS A 38 3.59 -20.92 -2.61
N ALA A 39 4.42 -19.95 -2.22
CA ALA A 39 4.35 -18.61 -2.76
C ALA A 39 4.55 -18.80 -4.26
N THR A 40 3.45 -18.88 -4.99
CA THR A 40 3.47 -18.77 -6.43
C THR A 40 3.78 -17.31 -6.68
N SER A 41 5.07 -16.97 -6.66
CA SER A 41 5.61 -15.96 -7.54
C SER A 41 5.16 -16.36 -8.93
N SER A 42 3.98 -15.89 -9.35
CA SER A 42 3.61 -15.86 -10.74
C SER A 42 4.46 -14.77 -11.38
N THR A 43 5.76 -15.07 -11.50
CA THR A 43 6.54 -14.70 -12.66
C THR A 43 5.84 -15.35 -13.83
N SER A 44 4.75 -14.71 -14.29
CA SER A 44 4.20 -14.95 -15.61
C SER A 44 5.20 -14.32 -16.57
N SER A 45 6.30 -15.04 -16.80
CA SER A 45 6.91 -15.13 -18.12
C SER A 45 5.89 -15.77 -19.07
N GLN A 46 4.76 -15.07 -19.28
CA GLN A 46 3.84 -15.28 -20.37
C GLN A 46 4.17 -14.19 -21.36
N GLN A 47 5.00 -14.57 -22.33
CA GLN A 47 5.13 -13.99 -23.66
C GLN A 47 4.91 -12.48 -23.69
N GLN A 48 6.01 -11.77 -23.47
CA GLN A 48 6.23 -10.45 -24.03
C GLN A 48 6.20 -10.60 -25.56
N GLU A 49 5.00 -10.74 -26.14
CA GLU A 49 4.75 -10.17 -27.46
C GLU A 49 5.21 -8.73 -27.33
N ASN A 50 6.25 -8.35 -28.06
CA ASN A 50 6.94 -7.07 -27.87
C ASN A 50 5.97 -5.93 -28.17
N VAL A 51 5.18 -5.52 -27.16
CA VAL A 51 4.40 -4.31 -27.20
C VAL A 51 5.34 -3.17 -26.85
N HIS A 52 6.23 -2.87 -27.79
CA HIS A 52 7.10 -1.71 -27.70
C HIS A 52 6.27 -0.50 -28.14
N PHE A 53 5.93 0.38 -27.20
CA PHE A 53 5.12 1.57 -27.50
C PHE A 53 5.76 2.46 -28.57
N GLU A 54 7.09 2.44 -28.70
CA GLU A 54 7.81 3.14 -29.78
C GLU A 54 7.37 2.73 -31.18
N GLN A 55 6.88 1.50 -31.35
CA GLN A 55 6.49 0.94 -32.65
C GLN A 55 5.04 1.26 -33.01
N TRP A 56 4.29 1.88 -32.10
CA TRP A 56 2.88 2.17 -32.28
C TRP A 56 2.69 3.48 -33.04
N LYS A 57 1.93 3.43 -34.13
CA LYS A 57 1.61 4.62 -34.94
C LYS A 57 0.88 5.67 -34.12
N GLU A 58 0.06 5.25 -33.17
CA GLU A 58 -0.70 6.12 -32.29
C GLU A 58 0.21 6.94 -31.37
N VAL A 59 1.34 6.37 -30.93
CA VAL A 59 2.33 7.09 -30.11
C VAL A 59 3.01 8.17 -30.94
N GLU A 60 3.34 7.88 -32.20
CA GLU A 60 3.90 8.86 -33.13
C GLU A 60 2.93 10.04 -33.37
N VAL A 61 1.66 9.74 -33.62
CA VAL A 61 0.62 10.76 -33.78
C VAL A 61 0.49 11.62 -32.52
N PHE A 62 0.50 10.99 -31.34
CA PHE A 62 0.44 11.70 -30.07
C PHE A 62 1.67 12.60 -29.85
N ILE A 63 2.88 12.11 -30.11
CA ILE A 63 4.11 12.92 -30.00
C ILE A 63 4.00 14.14 -30.92
N SER A 64 3.59 13.93 -32.18
CA SER A 64 3.42 15.03 -33.14
C SER A 64 2.36 16.04 -32.69
N GLN A 65 1.26 15.59 -32.07
CA GLN A 65 0.27 16.49 -31.46
C GLN A 65 0.87 17.30 -30.31
N MET A 66 1.64 16.68 -29.42
CA MET A 66 2.26 17.37 -28.28
C MET A 66 3.30 18.41 -28.73
N VAL A 67 4.06 18.11 -29.79
CA VAL A 67 5.00 19.05 -30.39
C VAL A 67 4.22 20.24 -30.99
N ASN A 68 3.23 19.97 -31.85
CA ASN A 68 2.54 21.01 -32.61
C ASN A 68 1.62 21.89 -31.75
N LEU A 69 0.91 21.30 -30.77
CA LEU A 69 -0.09 22.01 -29.97
C LEU A 69 0.49 22.62 -28.70
N HIS A 70 1.55 22.03 -28.16
CA HIS A 70 2.05 22.38 -26.84
C HIS A 70 3.55 22.71 -26.82
N GLY A 71 4.26 22.64 -27.96
CA GLY A 71 5.66 23.05 -28.07
C GLY A 71 6.65 22.13 -27.35
N PHE A 72 6.29 20.87 -27.14
CA PHE A 72 7.22 19.90 -26.56
C PHE A 72 8.36 19.58 -27.53
N GLU A 73 9.52 19.24 -26.97
CA GLU A 73 10.66 18.76 -27.74
C GLU A 73 10.45 17.29 -28.12
N GLU A 74 10.44 17.02 -29.43
CA GLU A 74 10.12 15.70 -29.97
C GLU A 74 11.07 14.61 -29.47
N GLU A 75 12.37 14.86 -29.47
CA GLU A 75 13.39 13.91 -29.05
C GLU A 75 13.22 13.49 -27.59
N LYS A 76 12.87 14.44 -26.70
CA LYS A 76 12.59 14.15 -25.28
C LYS A 76 11.35 13.27 -25.12
N LEU A 77 10.31 13.50 -25.91
CA LEU A 77 9.11 12.66 -25.88
C LEU A 77 9.43 11.25 -26.39
N ARG A 78 10.19 11.12 -27.48
CA ARG A 78 10.63 9.81 -27.98
C ARG A 78 11.46 9.05 -26.94
N GLN A 79 12.41 9.72 -26.30
CA GLN A 79 13.20 9.14 -25.20
C GLN A 79 12.35 8.79 -23.98
N LEU A 80 11.27 9.51 -23.71
CA LEU A 80 10.34 9.14 -22.64
C LEU A 80 9.58 7.88 -23.01
N PHE A 81 9.01 7.83 -24.23
CA PHE A 81 8.21 6.69 -24.69
C PHE A 81 9.02 5.40 -24.88
N SER A 82 10.34 5.50 -25.09
CA SER A 82 11.23 4.33 -25.11
C SER A 82 11.30 3.57 -23.79
N GLN A 83 11.01 4.27 -22.69
CA GLN A 83 11.05 3.69 -21.34
C GLN A 83 9.68 3.18 -20.90
N VAL A 84 8.62 3.49 -21.64
CA VAL A 84 7.25 3.11 -21.28
C VAL A 84 7.03 1.62 -21.55
N ARG A 85 6.40 0.96 -20.59
CA ARG A 85 6.14 -0.49 -20.62
C ARG A 85 4.65 -0.76 -20.72
N HIS A 86 4.28 -1.73 -21.54
CA HIS A 86 2.90 -2.20 -21.61
C HIS A 86 2.50 -2.90 -20.31
N VAL A 87 1.37 -2.49 -19.72
CA VAL A 87 0.84 -3.05 -18.47
C VAL A 87 -0.45 -3.82 -18.77
N GLU A 88 -0.31 -5.13 -18.96
CA GLU A 88 -1.43 -6.01 -19.33
C GLU A 88 -2.58 -5.96 -18.31
N SER A 89 -2.28 -5.84 -17.02
CA SER A 89 -3.31 -5.71 -15.98
C SER A 89 -4.16 -4.45 -16.15
N ALA A 90 -3.56 -3.33 -16.56
CA ALA A 90 -4.29 -2.09 -16.82
C ALA A 90 -5.23 -2.26 -18.02
N ARG A 91 -4.74 -2.85 -19.11
CA ARG A 91 -5.55 -3.17 -20.29
C ARG A 91 -6.74 -4.07 -19.95
N GLN A 92 -6.51 -5.09 -19.12
CA GLN A 92 -7.55 -6.00 -18.67
C GLN A 92 -8.60 -5.31 -17.79
N LEU A 93 -8.19 -4.40 -16.90
CA LEU A 93 -9.09 -3.65 -16.01
C LEU A 93 -9.93 -2.59 -16.74
N MET A 94 -9.49 -2.14 -17.92
CA MET A 94 -10.27 -1.21 -18.77
C MET A 94 -11.39 -1.89 -19.55
N LYS A 95 -11.38 -3.22 -19.66
CA LYS A 95 -12.47 -3.95 -20.33
C LYS A 95 -13.78 -3.73 -19.56
N PRO A 96 -14.93 -3.61 -20.25
CA PRO A 96 -16.21 -3.47 -19.58
C PRO A 96 -16.42 -4.67 -18.64
N ALA A 97 -17.00 -4.38 -17.46
CA ALA A 97 -17.35 -5.44 -16.54
C ALA A 97 -18.32 -6.43 -17.22
N PRO A 98 -18.16 -7.75 -17.01
CA PRO A 98 -19.13 -8.72 -17.49
C PRO A 98 -20.54 -8.35 -17.01
N PRO A 99 -21.59 -8.60 -17.80
CA PRO A 99 -22.96 -8.39 -17.36
C PRO A 99 -23.19 -9.14 -16.04
N GLY A 100 -23.65 -8.41 -15.03
CA GLY A 100 -23.57 -8.84 -13.63
C GLY A 100 -24.91 -8.91 -12.90
N LYS A 101 -24.85 -9.47 -11.68
CA LYS A 101 -25.91 -9.46 -10.67
C LYS A 101 -26.22 -8.03 -10.20
N PRO A 102 -27.43 -7.74 -9.70
CA PRO A 102 -27.79 -6.41 -9.21
C PRO A 102 -26.84 -5.93 -8.09
N LYS A 103 -26.51 -4.63 -8.10
CA LYS A 103 -25.63 -4.00 -7.12
C LYS A 103 -26.30 -4.01 -5.73
N ASN A 104 -25.59 -4.44 -4.69
CA ASN A 104 -26.07 -4.43 -3.31
C ASN A 104 -25.47 -3.24 -2.54
N TRP A 105 -26.30 -2.26 -2.18
CA TRP A 105 -25.88 -1.07 -1.46
C TRP A 105 -25.27 -1.38 -0.10
N LYS A 106 -25.87 -2.30 0.68
CA LYS A 106 -25.38 -2.65 2.02
C LYS A 106 -23.95 -3.19 1.97
N VAL A 107 -23.66 -4.04 0.99
CA VAL A 107 -22.31 -4.60 0.76
C VAL A 107 -21.32 -3.55 0.26
N TYR A 108 -21.76 -2.62 -0.61
CA TYR A 108 -20.90 -1.52 -1.06
C TYR A 108 -20.54 -0.59 0.10
N ARG A 109 -21.54 -0.14 0.87
CA ARG A 109 -21.35 0.75 2.03
C ARG A 109 -20.38 0.15 3.05
N SER A 110 -20.47 -1.14 3.33
CA SER A 110 -19.60 -1.79 4.31
C SER A 110 -18.13 -1.85 3.92
N ARG A 111 -17.76 -1.57 2.65
CA ARG A 111 -16.34 -1.48 2.24
C ARG A 111 -15.68 -0.16 2.66
N PHE A 112 -16.47 0.87 2.93
CA PHE A 112 -15.98 2.22 3.19
C PHE A 112 -16.38 2.75 4.56
N VAL A 113 -17.61 2.50 5.00
CA VAL A 113 -18.15 3.03 6.26
C VAL A 113 -17.98 1.98 7.36
N GLU A 114 -16.78 1.96 7.92
CA GLU A 114 -16.36 1.05 8.98
C GLU A 114 -15.47 1.78 10.00
N PRO A 115 -15.34 1.27 11.25
CA PRO A 115 -14.72 2.01 12.34
C PRO A 115 -13.30 2.53 12.07
N TYR A 116 -12.44 1.74 11.43
CA TYR A 116 -11.05 2.09 11.16
C TYR A 116 -10.93 3.26 10.17
N ARG A 117 -11.62 3.20 9.03
CA ARG A 117 -11.67 4.30 8.04
C ARG A 117 -12.29 5.57 8.62
N ILE A 118 -13.32 5.46 9.47
CA ILE A 118 -13.91 6.63 10.13
C ILE A 118 -12.90 7.27 11.07
N ALA A 119 -12.23 6.48 11.91
CA ALA A 119 -11.20 6.99 12.81
C ALA A 119 -10.04 7.64 12.04
N ALA A 120 -9.58 7.01 10.96
CA ALA A 120 -8.55 7.59 10.08
C ALA A 120 -9.01 8.89 9.41
N GLY A 121 -10.29 8.98 9.02
CA GLY A 121 -10.89 10.19 8.46
C GLY A 121 -10.96 11.34 9.47
N VAL A 122 -11.34 11.07 10.72
CA VAL A 122 -11.32 12.07 11.80
C VAL A 122 -9.90 12.57 12.08
N GLN A 123 -8.93 11.64 12.12
CA GLN A 123 -7.51 12.00 12.27
C GLN A 123 -7.04 12.91 11.13
N PHE A 124 -7.35 12.55 9.87
CA PHE A 124 -7.04 13.37 8.71
C PHE A 124 -7.68 14.75 8.80
N TRP A 125 -8.96 14.84 9.15
CA TRP A 125 -9.66 16.11 9.26
C TRP A 125 -8.99 17.00 10.31
N ASN A 126 -8.76 16.48 11.52
CA ASN A 126 -8.12 17.25 12.58
C ASN A 126 -6.71 17.70 12.21
N GLN A 127 -5.93 16.84 11.53
CA GLN A 127 -4.57 17.15 11.10
C GLN A 127 -4.52 18.29 10.07
N TYR A 128 -5.53 18.38 9.19
CA TYR A 128 -5.58 19.34 8.09
C TYR A 128 -6.73 20.35 8.24
N ALA A 129 -7.18 20.61 9.47
CA ALA A 129 -8.36 21.44 9.73
C ALA A 129 -8.22 22.84 9.10
N GLU A 130 -7.06 23.48 9.24
CA GLU A 130 -6.79 24.80 8.65
C GLU A 130 -6.91 24.82 7.11
N ALA A 131 -6.57 23.72 6.44
CA ALA A 131 -6.69 23.62 4.98
C ALA A 131 -8.12 23.26 4.52
N LEU A 132 -8.99 22.86 5.45
CA LEU A 132 -10.37 22.41 5.20
C LEU A 132 -11.44 23.41 5.68
N ASP A 133 -11.07 24.44 6.45
CA ASP A 133 -11.92 25.55 6.88
C ASP A 133 -12.22 26.54 5.73
#